data_AF-A0A6F9DSA7-F1
#
_entry.id   AF-A0A6F9DSA7-F1
#
_cell.length_a   1.000
_cell.length_b   1.000
_cell.length_c   1.000
_cell.angle_alpha   90.00
_cell.angle_beta   90.00
_cell.angle_gamma   90.00
#
_symmetry.space_group_name_H-M   'P 1'
#
loop_
_entity.id
_entity.type
_entity.pdbx_description
1 polymer ?
#
loop_
_entity_poly.entity_id
_entity_poly.type
_entity_poly.pdbx_seq_one_letter_code
_entity_poly.pdbx_strand_id
1 'polypeptide(L)'
;MKVLILISLIAFFEAVNAQNSTCARYQWGADCLNICGECFVEDPTARICNVDTGKCAKGCLGGYTGELCDQAICKGGCGSGECLAPNFCGNCGDISKISPNCEDIRLRGLLGALGAFVVIGVSITLCGFGSVWYKRRQNTPVAL
;
A
#
# COMPACT_ATOMS: atom_id res chain seq x y z
N MET A 1 13.05 44.51 43.68
CA MET A 1 13.64 43.40 42.89
C MET A 1 12.76 42.14 42.87
N LYS A 2 12.28 41.61 44.00
CA LYS A 2 11.42 40.39 44.02
C LYS A 2 10.10 40.53 43.23
N VAL A 3 9.48 41.71 43.22
CA VAL A 3 8.22 41.98 42.51
C VAL A 3 8.40 41.95 40.98
N LEU A 4 9.53 42.44 40.46
CA LEU A 4 9.82 42.44 39.02
C LEU A 4 10.04 41.03 38.46
N ILE A 5 10.59 40.12 39.26
CA ILE A 5 10.81 38.71 38.88
C ILE A 5 9.49 37.92 38.86
N LEU A 6 8.56 38.25 39.75
CA LEU A 6 7.21 37.65 39.76
C LEU A 6 6.39 38.11 38.54
N ILE A 7 6.46 39.40 38.18
CA ILE A 7 5.74 39.93 37.02
C ILE A 7 6.27 39.31 35.71
N SER A 8 7.58 39.10 35.57
CA SER A 8 8.12 38.43 34.39
C SER A 8 7.71 36.96 34.32
N LEU A 9 7.73 36.21 35.43
CA LEU A 9 7.28 34.81 35.44
C LEU A 9 5.79 34.65 35.10
N ILE A 10 4.93 35.58 35.55
CA ILE A 10 3.50 35.57 35.22
C ILE A 10 3.29 35.88 33.73
N ALA A 11 4.03 36.85 33.16
CA ALA A 11 3.99 37.17 31.74
C ALA A 11 4.49 36.01 30.85
N PHE A 12 5.48 35.23 31.32
CA PHE A 12 5.91 34.02 30.64
C PHE A 12 4.84 32.91 30.69
N PHE A 13 4.09 32.79 31.79
CA PHE A 13 2.99 31.81 31.92
C PHE A 13 1.80 32.13 31.01
N GLU A 14 1.49 33.41 30.80
CA GLU A 14 0.43 33.83 29.87
C GLU A 14 0.84 33.65 28.39
N ALA A 15 2.13 33.80 28.06
CA ALA A 15 2.63 33.62 26.70
C ALA A 15 2.64 32.15 26.22
N VAL A 16 2.69 31.17 27.13
CA VAL A 16 2.64 29.73 26.76
C VAL A 16 1.20 29.28 26.46
N ASN A 17 0.18 29.97 26.96
CA ASN A 17 -1.22 29.58 26.79
C ASN A 17 -1.87 30.11 25.49
N ALA A 18 -1.10 30.76 24.62
CA ALA A 18 -1.57 31.31 23.34
C ALA A 18 -1.02 30.53 22.13
N GLN A 19 -1.18 29.21 22.11
CA GLN A 19 -1.11 28.40 20.89
C GLN A 19 -2.52 27.94 20.49
N ASN A 20 -3.35 28.92 20.15
CA ASN A 20 -4.54 28.74 19.32
C ASN A 20 -4.35 29.80 18.22
N SER A 21 -4.18 29.51 16.94
CA SER A 21 -5.04 28.64 16.14
C SER A 21 -4.43 28.57 14.74
N THR A 22 -3.81 27.45 14.36
CA THR A 22 -3.99 26.76 13.07
C THR A 22 -2.84 25.76 12.92
N CYS A 23 -3.09 24.50 13.25
CA CYS A 23 -2.21 23.42 12.85
C CYS A 23 -2.00 23.44 11.34
N ALA A 24 -0.86 22.92 10.86
CA ALA A 24 -0.65 22.72 9.43
C ALA A 24 -1.79 21.89 8.83
N ARG A 25 -1.96 21.96 7.51
CA ARG A 25 -3.09 21.36 6.81
C ARG A 25 -3.32 19.86 7.10
N TYR A 26 -2.26 19.12 7.38
CA TYR A 26 -2.25 17.68 7.66
C TYR A 26 -2.09 17.35 9.14
N GLN A 27 -2.26 18.33 10.04
CA GLN A 27 -2.04 18.16 11.47
C GLN A 27 -3.26 18.50 12.32
N TRP A 28 -3.36 17.87 13.48
CA TRP A 28 -4.44 18.05 14.46
C TRP A 28 -3.95 17.83 15.90
N GLY A 29 -4.80 18.18 16.87
CA GLY A 29 -4.54 18.15 18.31
C GLY A 29 -4.12 19.52 18.86
N ALA A 30 -4.20 19.67 20.19
CA ALA A 30 -3.85 20.92 20.87
C ALA A 30 -2.42 21.38 20.58
N ASP A 31 -1.48 20.42 20.44
CA ASP A 31 -0.07 20.67 20.14
C ASP A 31 0.28 20.52 18.64
N CYS A 32 -0.69 20.23 17.77
CA CYS A 32 -0.48 19.95 16.34
C CYS A 32 0.52 18.82 16.01
N LEU A 33 0.79 17.92 16.96
CA LEU A 33 1.74 16.82 16.79
C LEU A 33 1.15 15.59 16.07
N ASN A 34 -0.18 15.49 15.98
CA ASN A 34 -0.82 14.35 15.33
C ASN A 34 -1.03 14.64 13.83
N ILE A 35 -0.87 13.61 13.00
CA ILE A 35 -1.05 13.69 11.55
C ILE A 35 -2.47 13.20 11.19
N CYS A 36 -3.12 13.87 10.24
CA CYS A 36 -4.39 13.42 9.68
C CYS A 36 -4.20 12.10 8.91
N GLY A 37 -5.17 11.19 9.01
CA GLY A 37 -5.23 10.05 8.10
C GLY A 37 -5.67 10.44 6.69
N GLU A 38 -6.02 9.45 5.90
CA GLU A 38 -6.34 9.59 4.48
C GLU A 38 -7.82 9.94 4.28
N CYS A 39 -8.12 11.23 4.39
CA CYS A 39 -9.47 11.77 4.25
C CYS A 39 -9.86 11.99 2.77
N PHE A 40 -11.16 11.85 2.48
CA PHE A 40 -11.70 12.30 1.20
C PHE A 40 -11.83 13.83 1.17
N VAL A 41 -11.18 14.47 0.19
CA VAL A 41 -11.13 15.93 0.04
C VAL A 41 -11.51 16.32 -1.39
N GLU A 42 -12.56 17.12 -1.55
CA GLU A 42 -13.01 17.61 -2.86
C GLU A 42 -12.25 18.86 -3.30
N ASP A 43 -11.98 19.77 -2.36
CA ASP A 43 -11.25 21.00 -2.62
C ASP A 43 -9.77 20.83 -2.22
N PRO A 44 -8.83 20.86 -3.18
CA PRO A 44 -7.42 20.70 -2.92
C PRO A 44 -6.82 21.88 -2.16
N THR A 45 -7.57 22.87 -1.71
CA THR A 45 -7.13 23.93 -0.78
C THR A 45 -7.73 23.80 0.62
N ALA A 46 -8.78 22.99 0.81
CA ALA A 46 -9.44 22.79 2.09
C ALA A 46 -8.58 21.96 3.07
N ARG A 47 -8.84 22.13 4.37
CA ARG A 47 -8.22 21.31 5.42
C ARG A 47 -8.59 19.83 5.23
N ILE A 48 -7.64 18.95 5.55
CA ILE A 48 -7.79 17.50 5.35
C ILE A 48 -8.66 16.90 6.45
N CYS A 49 -8.33 17.19 7.71
CA CYS A 49 -9.08 16.73 8.87
C CYS A 49 -9.40 17.87 9.85
N ASN A 50 -10.32 17.59 10.78
CA ASN A 50 -10.69 18.51 11.85
C ASN A 50 -9.50 18.75 12.79
N VAL A 51 -9.24 20.02 13.14
CA VAL A 51 -8.06 20.44 13.91
C VAL A 51 -8.05 19.89 15.33
N ASP A 52 -9.22 19.74 15.94
CA ASP A 52 -9.32 19.34 17.35
C ASP A 52 -9.45 17.83 17.49
N THR A 53 -10.20 17.20 16.58
CA THR A 53 -10.60 15.78 16.69
C THR A 53 -9.88 14.84 15.72
N GLY A 54 -9.20 15.37 14.69
CA GLY A 54 -8.54 14.57 13.65
C GLY A 54 -9.50 13.87 12.67
N LYS A 55 -10.81 14.01 12.84
CA LYS A 55 -11.82 13.33 12.01
C LYS A 55 -11.95 13.93 10.62
N CYS A 56 -12.23 13.07 9.64
CA CYS A 56 -12.48 13.47 8.26
C CYS A 56 -13.95 13.90 8.07
N ALA A 57 -14.19 15.08 7.50
CA ALA A 57 -15.54 15.63 7.35
C ALA A 57 -16.42 14.84 6.36
N LYS A 58 -15.83 14.29 5.29
CA LYS A 58 -16.52 13.53 4.24
C LYS A 58 -16.24 12.02 4.30
N GLY A 59 -15.60 11.55 5.37
CA GLY A 59 -15.14 10.17 5.52
C GLY A 59 -13.78 9.90 4.86
N CYS A 60 -13.45 8.61 4.76
CA CYS A 60 -12.14 8.14 4.33
C CYS A 60 -12.00 8.05 2.82
N LEU A 61 -10.78 8.22 2.33
CA LEU A 61 -10.41 7.91 0.96
C LEU A 61 -10.61 6.41 0.69
N GLY A 62 -10.94 6.07 -0.56
CA GLY A 62 -11.20 4.68 -0.96
C GLY A 62 -10.03 3.75 -0.60
N GLY A 63 -10.31 2.72 0.19
CA GLY A 63 -9.29 1.79 0.68
C GLY A 63 -8.73 2.12 2.06
N TYR A 64 -9.25 3.15 2.74
CA TYR A 64 -8.97 3.44 4.15
C TYR A 64 -10.23 3.34 5.02
N THR A 65 -10.04 3.06 6.30
CA THR A 65 -11.07 2.88 7.33
C THR A 65 -10.57 3.40 8.68
N GLY A 66 -11.40 3.27 9.71
CA GLY A 66 -11.14 3.81 11.05
C GLY A 66 -11.75 5.19 11.24
N GLU A 67 -11.85 5.62 12.49
CA GLU A 67 -12.45 6.91 12.86
C GLU A 67 -11.63 8.11 12.33
N LEU A 68 -10.33 7.90 12.15
CA LEU A 68 -9.36 8.89 11.66
C LEU A 68 -8.87 8.58 10.24
N CYS A 69 -9.39 7.54 9.59
CA CYS A 69 -8.97 7.10 8.26
C CYS A 69 -7.47 6.74 8.16
N ASP A 70 -6.92 6.23 9.25
CA ASP A 70 -5.52 5.82 9.42
C ASP A 70 -5.29 4.32 9.14
N GLN A 71 -6.37 3.54 9.00
CA GLN A 71 -6.28 2.10 8.78
C GLN A 71 -6.48 1.78 7.29
N ALA A 72 -5.50 1.14 6.65
CA ALA A 72 -5.63 0.69 5.29
C ALA A 72 -6.45 -0.62 5.19
N ILE A 73 -7.23 -0.76 4.12
CA ILE A 73 -8.05 -1.94 3.82
C ILE A 73 -7.33 -2.82 2.78
N CYS A 74 -7.07 -4.08 3.11
CA CYS A 74 -6.62 -5.09 2.16
C CYS A 74 -7.73 -6.12 1.94
N LYS A 75 -8.33 -6.13 0.73
CA LYS A 75 -9.49 -6.98 0.44
C LYS A 75 -9.20 -8.49 0.52
N GLY A 76 -7.95 -8.88 0.24
CA GLY A 76 -7.49 -10.27 0.33
C GLY A 76 -6.94 -10.67 1.71
N GLY A 77 -6.90 -9.75 2.67
CA GLY A 77 -6.13 -9.89 3.90
C GLY A 77 -4.62 -9.93 3.64
N CYS A 78 -3.82 -9.80 4.71
CA CYS A 78 -2.35 -9.85 4.64
C CYS A 78 -1.73 -11.09 5.28
N GLY A 79 -2.55 -12.09 5.63
CA GLY A 79 -2.08 -13.28 6.33
C GLY A 79 -1.38 -12.92 7.64
N SER A 80 -0.06 -13.18 7.71
CA SER A 80 0.80 -12.82 8.85
C SER A 80 1.39 -11.41 8.79
N GLY A 81 1.12 -10.65 7.73
CA GLY A 81 1.56 -9.26 7.59
C GLY A 81 0.49 -8.23 7.97
N GLU A 82 0.88 -6.97 7.85
CA GLU A 82 0.04 -5.82 8.18
C GLU A 82 -0.33 -5.02 6.92
N CYS A 83 -1.54 -4.47 6.90
CA CYS A 83 -1.99 -3.56 5.85
C CYS A 83 -1.36 -2.18 6.05
N LEU A 84 -0.33 -1.88 5.27
CA LEU A 84 0.33 -0.57 5.30
C LEU A 84 -0.33 0.44 4.36
N ALA A 85 -0.88 -0.06 3.23
CA ALA A 85 -1.61 0.75 2.25
C ALA A 85 -2.71 -0.09 1.57
N PRO A 86 -3.66 0.53 0.85
CA PRO A 86 -4.77 -0.18 0.24
C PRO A 86 -4.30 -1.33 -0.67
N ASN A 87 -4.64 -2.57 -0.31
CA ASN A 87 -4.16 -3.80 -0.96
C ASN A 87 -2.63 -3.92 -1.05
N PHE A 88 -1.92 -3.39 -0.05
CA PHE A 88 -0.48 -3.52 0.08
C PHE A 88 -0.11 -3.99 1.49
N CYS A 89 0.38 -5.22 1.56
CA CYS A 89 0.80 -5.86 2.78
C CYS A 89 2.31 -5.67 3.00
N GLY A 90 2.68 -5.29 4.22
CA GLY A 90 4.06 -5.24 4.68
C GLY A 90 4.30 -6.10 5.91
N ASN A 91 5.54 -6.12 6.39
CA ASN A 91 5.93 -6.80 7.62
C ASN A 91 5.44 -8.26 7.70
N CYS A 92 5.63 -9.05 6.64
CA CYS A 92 5.04 -10.38 6.48
C CYS A 92 5.54 -11.46 7.46
N GLY A 93 6.36 -11.08 8.45
CA GLY A 93 6.96 -11.94 9.48
C GLY A 93 8.12 -12.80 8.96
N ASP A 94 7.88 -13.58 7.91
CA ASP A 94 8.86 -14.50 7.34
C ASP A 94 9.57 -13.91 6.12
N ILE A 95 10.87 -14.22 5.99
CA ILE A 95 11.68 -13.85 4.82
C ILE A 95 11.20 -14.50 3.52
N SER A 96 10.44 -15.60 3.59
CA SER A 96 9.90 -16.27 2.40
C SER A 96 8.69 -15.54 1.81
N LYS A 97 8.01 -14.71 2.60
CA LYS A 97 6.80 -13.98 2.21
C LYS A 97 7.16 -12.58 1.74
N ILE A 98 6.72 -12.24 0.53
CA ILE A 98 7.05 -10.95 -0.08
C ILE A 98 5.82 -10.06 -0.23
N SER A 99 6.01 -8.76 -0.01
CA SER A 99 5.04 -7.70 -0.34
C SER A 99 4.78 -7.71 -1.87
N PRO A 100 3.55 -7.45 -2.38
CA PRO A 100 2.40 -6.77 -1.75
C PRO A 100 1.32 -7.67 -1.10
N ASN A 101 1.41 -9.01 -1.21
CA ASN A 101 0.37 -9.93 -0.71
C ASN A 101 0.86 -10.90 0.36
N CYS A 102 2.10 -10.76 0.84
CA CYS A 102 2.74 -11.69 1.77
C CYS A 102 2.68 -13.16 1.30
N GLU A 103 2.82 -13.38 0.00
CA GLU A 103 2.85 -14.70 -0.61
C GLU A 103 4.28 -15.25 -0.62
N ASP A 104 4.40 -16.58 -0.51
CA ASP A 104 5.70 -17.23 -0.57
C ASP A 104 6.34 -17.10 -1.96
N ILE A 105 7.54 -16.53 -2.02
CA ILE A 105 8.32 -16.36 -3.25
C ILE A 105 8.59 -17.69 -3.98
N ARG A 106 8.61 -18.79 -3.22
CA ARG A 106 8.81 -20.14 -3.75
C ARG A 106 7.68 -20.57 -4.69
N LEU A 107 6.44 -20.17 -4.44
CA LEU A 107 5.32 -20.50 -5.33
C LEU A 107 5.43 -19.79 -6.68
N ARG A 108 5.83 -18.51 -6.67
CA ARG A 108 6.06 -17.76 -7.93
C ARG A 108 7.20 -18.36 -8.74
N GLY A 109 8.27 -18.78 -8.07
CA GLY A 109 9.37 -19.53 -8.70
C GLY A 109 8.89 -20.84 -9.32
N LEU A 110 8.05 -21.60 -8.60
CA LEU A 110 7.49 -22.87 -9.10
C LEU A 110 6.61 -22.67 -10.34
N LEU A 111 5.74 -21.65 -10.34
CA LEU A 111 4.90 -21.32 -11.50
C LEU A 111 5.74 -20.93 -12.73
N GLY A 112 6.82 -20.17 -12.53
CA GLY A 112 7.76 -19.85 -13.61
C GLY A 112 8.45 -21.08 -14.18
N ALA A 113 8.91 -21.99 -13.31
CA ALA A 113 9.53 -23.25 -13.73
C ALA A 113 8.57 -24.14 -14.51
N LEU A 114 7.32 -24.29 -14.04
CA LEU A 114 6.28 -25.03 -14.75
C LEU A 114 5.99 -24.43 -16.12
N GLY A 115 5.90 -23.09 -16.21
CA GLY A 115 5.74 -22.40 -17.49
C GLY A 115 6.86 -22.72 -18.49
N ALA A 116 8.12 -22.74 -18.03
CA ALA A 116 9.26 -23.08 -18.88
C ALA A 116 9.18 -24.52 -19.41
N PHE A 117 8.86 -25.49 -18.55
CA PHE A 117 8.70 -26.89 -18.97
C PHE A 117 7.59 -27.07 -20.01
N VAL A 118 6.47 -26.35 -19.87
CA VAL A 118 5.38 -26.38 -20.86
C VAL A 118 5.87 -25.86 -22.21
N VAL A 119 6.56 -24.71 -22.24
CA VAL A 119 7.06 -24.12 -23.49
C VAL A 119 8.07 -25.05 -24.19
N ILE A 120 9.00 -25.63 -23.43
CA ILE A 120 9.98 -26.59 -23.96
C ILE A 120 9.27 -27.85 -24.50
N GLY A 121 8.32 -28.40 -23.74
CA GLY A 121 7.55 -29.58 -24.16
C GLY A 121 6.74 -29.34 -25.44
N VAL A 122 6.08 -28.19 -25.56
CA VAL A 122 5.33 -27.83 -26.77
C VAL A 122 6.27 -27.67 -27.97
N SER A 123 7.44 -27.07 -27.77
CA SER A 123 8.43 -26.89 -28.84
C SER A 123 8.93 -28.23 -29.38
N ILE A 124 9.31 -29.14 -28.48
CA ILE A 124 9.80 -30.48 -28.85
C ILE A 124 8.69 -31.29 -29.55
N THR A 125 7.45 -31.23 -29.05
CA THR A 125 6.33 -31.96 -29.66
C THR A 125 5.97 -31.43 -31.04
N LEU A 126 5.97 -30.12 -31.26
CA LEU A 126 5.75 -29.51 -32.57
C LEU A 126 6.87 -29.85 -33.56
N CYS A 127 8.14 -29.78 -33.15
CA CYS A 127 9.27 -30.18 -34.00
C CYS A 127 9.20 -31.68 -34.35
N GLY A 128 8.86 -32.52 -33.38
CA GLY A 128 8.67 -33.96 -33.57
C GLY A 128 7.57 -34.25 -34.59
N PHE A 129 6.38 -33.69 -34.38
CA PHE A 129 5.23 -33.91 -35.27
C PHE A 129 5.47 -33.35 -36.68
N GLY A 130 6.07 -32.15 -36.77
CA GLY A 130 6.45 -31.53 -38.03
C GLY A 130 7.44 -32.38 -38.83
N SER A 131 8.45 -32.96 -38.17
CA SER A 131 9.43 -33.83 -38.84
C SER A 131 8.80 -35.12 -39.40
N VAL A 132 7.91 -35.76 -38.64
CA VAL A 132 7.20 -36.96 -39.08
C VAL A 132 6.25 -36.65 -40.24
N TRP A 133 5.52 -35.55 -40.15
CA TRP A 133 4.60 -35.11 -41.19
C TRP A 133 5.32 -34.76 -42.49
N TYR A 134 6.44 -34.03 -42.39
CA TYR A 134 7.30 -33.69 -43.53
C TYR A 134 7.81 -34.94 -44.25
N LYS A 135 8.35 -35.92 -43.49
CA LYS A 135 8.83 -37.19 -44.05
C LYS A 135 7.71 -37.99 -44.71
N ARG A 136 6.50 -38.01 -44.13
CA ARG A 136 5.34 -38.70 -44.71
C ARG A 136 4.92 -38.08 -46.05
N ARG A 137 5.00 -36.75 -46.19
CA ARG A 137 4.63 -36.03 -47.43
C ARG A 137 5.59 -36.26 -48.59
N GLN A 138 6.88 -36.42 -48.32
CA GLN A 138 7.86 -36.76 -49.37
C GLN A 138 7.73 -38.22 -49.85
N ASN A 139 7.32 -39.12 -48.97
CA ASN A 139 7.19 -40.54 -49.29
C ASN A 139 5.86 -40.93 -49.93
N THR A 140 4.88 -40.03 -50.02
CA THR A 140 3.66 -40.27 -50.82
C THR A 140 3.99 -40.13 -52.30
N PRO A 141 3.99 -41.24 -53.09
CA PRO A 141 4.20 -41.15 -54.52
C PRO A 141 3.04 -40.37 -55.16
N VAL A 142 3.37 -39.43 -56.05
CA VAL A 142 2.38 -38.81 -56.93
C VAL A 142 1.90 -39.90 -57.87
N ALA A 143 0.66 -40.37 -57.69
CA ALA A 143 0.01 -41.24 -58.66
C ALA A 143 -0.18 -40.43 -59.95
N LEU A 144 0.63 -40.77 -60.96
CA LEU A 144 0.49 -40.33 -62.35
C LEU A 144 -0.64 -41.11 -63.03
#